data_AF-A0A2X3ES96-F1
#
_entry.id   AF-A0A2X3ES96-F1
#
_cell.length_a   1.000
_cell.length_b   1.000
_cell.length_c   1.000
_cell.angle_alpha   90.00
_cell.angle_beta   90.00
_cell.angle_gamma   90.00
#
_symmetry.space_group_name_H-M   'P 1'
#
loop_
_entity.id
_entity.type
_entity.pdbx_description
1 polymer ?
#
loop_
_entity_poly.entity_id
_entity_poly.type
_entity_poly.pdbx_seq_one_letter_code
_entity_poly.pdbx_strand_id
1 'polypeptide(L)'
;MITGLSVPGPYALQQYKVDSQIRYIANPHYWEGEVPTKHLIFSITPNVETRLAKLQTNECQIIPAPSPVQFPVIKGNKDLALHAVEALNVGYLAFNTEKKTV
;
A
#
# COMPACT_ATOMS: atom_id res chain seq x y z
N MET A 1 -30.25 12.58 -3.65
CA MET A 1 -28.77 12.59 -3.52
C MET A 1 -28.37 11.37 -2.69
N ILE A 2 -27.99 10.28 -3.35
CA ILE A 2 -27.49 9.08 -2.68
C ILE A 2 -25.97 9.22 -2.73
N THR A 3 -25.37 9.76 -1.67
CA THR A 3 -23.91 9.83 -1.55
C THR A 3 -23.39 8.40 -1.41
N GLY A 4 -22.58 7.97 -2.37
CA GLY A 4 -22.06 6.61 -2.47
C GLY A 4 -21.37 6.14 -1.20
N LEU A 5 -21.62 4.88 -0.82
CA LEU A 5 -20.89 4.08 0.16
C LEU A 5 -20.57 4.83 1.47
N SER A 6 -21.57 4.94 2.35
CA SER A 6 -21.36 5.22 3.78
C SER A 6 -20.64 4.04 4.44
N VAL A 7 -19.33 3.92 4.24
CA VAL A 7 -18.53 2.90 4.93
C VAL A 7 -18.24 3.45 6.34
N PRO A 8 -18.56 2.72 7.43
CA PRO A 8 -18.30 3.14 8.81
C PRO A 8 -16.81 3.09 9.19
N GLY A 9 -15.91 3.31 8.22
CA GLY A 9 -14.47 3.22 8.38
C GLY A 9 -13.81 4.57 8.67
N PRO A 10 -12.52 4.56 9.01
CA PRO A 10 -11.74 5.75 9.35
C PRO A 10 -11.55 6.75 8.20
N TYR A 11 -11.71 6.29 6.95
CA TYR A 11 -11.46 7.08 5.75
C TYR A 11 -12.57 6.88 4.71
N ALA A 12 -12.96 7.97 4.06
CA ALA A 12 -13.89 7.97 2.93
C ALA A 12 -13.14 8.19 1.60
N LEU A 13 -13.55 7.47 0.55
CA LEU A 13 -12.97 7.64 -0.78
C LEU A 13 -13.31 9.04 -1.31
N GLN A 14 -12.28 9.81 -1.65
CA GLN A 14 -12.43 11.12 -2.28
C GLN A 14 -12.29 11.03 -3.81
N GLN A 15 -11.28 10.31 -4.30
CA GLN A 15 -11.03 10.19 -5.73
C GLN A 15 -10.23 8.93 -6.03
N TYR A 16 -10.53 8.31 -7.17
CA TYR A 16 -9.69 7.29 -7.78
C TYR A 16 -9.29 7.71 -9.20
N LYS A 17 -7.99 7.78 -9.47
CA LYS A 17 -7.43 7.90 -10.82
C LYS A 17 -6.74 6.58 -11.14
N VAL A 18 -7.34 5.85 -12.08
CA VAL A 18 -6.88 4.53 -12.53
C VAL A 18 -5.38 4.54 -12.83
N ASP A 19 -4.68 3.53 -12.33
CA ASP A 19 -3.23 3.30 -12.48
C ASP A 19 -2.32 4.45 -12.02
N SER A 20 -2.85 5.41 -11.26
CA SER A 20 -2.12 6.59 -10.81
C SER A 20 -2.20 6.81 -9.31
N GLN A 21 -3.39 7.10 -8.78
CA GLN A 21 -3.53 7.43 -7.36
C GLN A 21 -4.93 7.14 -6.81
N ILE A 22 -4.99 6.84 -5.52
CA ILE A 22 -6.23 6.79 -4.74
C ILE A 22 -6.12 7.82 -3.62
N ARG A 23 -7.13 8.67 -3.47
CA ARG A 23 -7.20 9.69 -2.42
C ARG A 23 -8.37 9.39 -1.51
N TYR A 24 -8.07 9.36 -0.22
CA TYR A 24 -9.04 9.29 0.84
C TYR A 24 -8.96 10.52 1.75
N ILE A 25 -10.08 10.85 2.36
CA ILE A 25 -10.19 11.87 3.40
C ILE A 25 -10.65 11.22 4.70
N ALA A 26 -10.16 11.71 5.83
CA ALA A 26 -10.60 11.25 7.15
C ALA A 26 -12.13 11.36 7.28
N ASN A 27 -12.75 10.34 7.84
CA ASN A 27 -14.19 10.32 8.09
C ASN A 27 -14.49 11.09 9.39
N PRO A 28 -15.17 12.25 9.35
CA PRO A 28 -15.51 13.02 10.56
C PRO A 28 -16.53 12.30 11.46
N HIS A 29 -17.16 11.24 10.97
CA HIS A 29 -18.11 10.41 11.69
C HIS A 29 -17.54 9.02 12.01
N TYR A 30 -16.21 8.86 12.07
CA TYR A 30 -15.58 7.60 12.48
C TYR A 30 -15.88 7.32 13.95
N TRP A 31 -16.36 6.12 14.25
CA TRP A 31 -16.90 5.75 15.56
C TRP A 31 -15.82 5.56 16.63
N GLU A 32 -14.55 5.27 16.26
CA GLU A 32 -13.42 5.25 17.20
C GLU A 32 -12.76 6.63 17.40
N GLY A 33 -13.32 7.70 16.82
CA GLY A 33 -12.80 9.06 16.97
C GLY A 33 -11.93 9.55 15.82
N GLU A 34 -11.17 10.62 16.03
CA GLU A 34 -10.36 11.24 14.97
C GLU A 34 -9.12 10.39 14.62
N VAL A 35 -8.81 10.27 13.34
CA VAL A 35 -7.60 9.60 12.84
C VAL A 35 -6.39 10.54 12.78
N PRO A 36 -5.15 10.03 12.91
CA PRO A 36 -3.96 10.88 12.93
C PRO A 36 -3.71 11.71 11.66
N THR A 37 -4.24 11.30 10.51
CA THR A 37 -4.01 11.97 9.22
C THR A 37 -5.32 12.33 8.54
N LYS A 38 -5.44 13.58 8.08
CA LYS A 38 -6.63 14.07 7.34
C LYS A 38 -6.73 13.51 5.93
N HIS A 39 -5.60 13.19 5.30
CA HIS A 39 -5.51 12.68 3.94
C HIS A 39 -4.68 11.41 3.92
N LEU A 40 -5.22 10.38 3.25
CA LEU A 40 -4.51 9.14 2.97
C LEU A 40 -4.42 8.99 1.45
N ILE A 41 -3.19 8.92 0.94
CA ILE A 41 -2.91 8.89 -0.50
C ILE A 41 -2.15 7.61 -0.83
N PHE A 42 -2.69 6.81 -1.74
CA PHE A 42 -1.97 5.70 -2.36
C PHE A 42 -1.43 6.17 -3.69
N SER A 43 -0.10 6.26 -3.83
CA SER A 43 0.57 6.46 -5.12
C SER A 43 0.86 5.10 -5.74
N ILE A 44 0.17 4.78 -6.84
CA ILE A 44 0.31 3.47 -7.50
C ILE A 44 1.66 3.45 -8.22
N THR A 45 2.63 2.71 -7.63
CA THR A 45 4.00 2.63 -8.13
C THR A 45 4.43 1.15 -8.23
N PRO A 46 4.18 0.49 -9.39
CA PRO A 46 4.41 -0.95 -9.54
C PRO A 46 5.90 -1.35 -9.46
N ASN A 47 6.79 -0.50 -9.99
CA ASN A 47 8.22 -0.76 -10.00
C ASN A 47 8.83 -0.64 -8.59
N VAL A 48 9.56 -1.68 -8.16
CA VAL A 48 10.13 -1.80 -6.80
C VAL A 48 11.24 -0.79 -6.54
N GLU A 49 12.09 -0.51 -7.53
CA GLU A 49 13.16 0.48 -7.41
C GLU A 49 12.60 1.89 -7.30
N THR A 50 11.59 2.22 -8.10
CA THR A 50 10.89 3.50 -8.01
C THR A 50 10.22 3.69 -6.65
N ARG A 51 9.65 2.62 -6.04
CA ARG A 51 9.11 2.72 -4.69
C ARG A 51 10.16 3.11 -3.66
N LEU A 52 11.32 2.44 -3.68
CA LEU A 52 12.40 2.75 -2.74
C LEU A 52 12.94 4.17 -2.96
N ALA A 53 13.12 4.59 -4.21
CA ALA A 53 13.56 5.95 -4.52
C ALA A 53 12.61 7.01 -3.93
N LYS A 54 11.30 6.83 -4.11
CA LYS A 54 10.27 7.72 -3.53
C LYS A 54 10.29 7.77 -2.01
N LEU A 55 10.56 6.63 -1.36
CA LEU A 55 10.70 6.58 0.09
C LEU A 55 11.95 7.37 0.54
N GLN A 56 13.08 7.19 -0.14
CA GLN A 56 14.33 7.87 0.17
C GLN A 56 14.27 9.39 -0.07
N THR A 57 13.48 9.84 -1.05
CA THR A 57 13.23 11.27 -1.32
C THR A 57 12.06 11.85 -0.52
N ASN A 58 11.45 11.07 0.37
CA ASN A 58 10.27 11.44 1.17
C ASN A 58 9.04 11.85 0.33
N GLU A 59 8.93 11.37 -0.91
CA GLU A 59 7.70 11.47 -1.72
C GLU A 59 6.60 10.54 -1.19
N CYS A 60 6.97 9.46 -0.49
CA CYS A 60 6.06 8.62 0.27
C CYS A 60 6.69 8.23 1.62
N GLN A 61 5.82 7.86 2.58
CA GLN A 61 6.24 7.52 3.94
C GLN A 61 6.28 6.00 4.18
N ILE A 62 5.61 5.22 3.34
CA ILE A 62 5.47 3.77 3.48
C ILE A 62 5.54 3.12 2.10
N ILE A 63 6.28 2.01 1.98
CA ILE A 63 6.26 1.13 0.81
C ILE A 63 6.04 -0.32 1.25
N PRO A 64 5.24 -1.11 0.51
CA PRO A 64 5.12 -2.54 0.74
C PRO A 64 6.23 -3.33 0.02
N ALA A 65 6.57 -4.48 0.58
CA ALA A 65 7.39 -5.53 -0.03
C ALA A 65 8.62 -4.98 -0.80
N PRO A 66 9.59 -4.35 -0.11
CA PRO A 66 10.89 -4.09 -0.71
C PRO A 66 11.56 -5.40 -1.13
N SER A 67 12.39 -5.35 -2.16
CA SER A 67 13.15 -6.52 -2.60
C SER A 67 14.22 -6.88 -1.56
N PRO A 68 14.55 -8.17 -1.33
CA PRO A 68 15.61 -8.55 -0.37
C PRO A 68 16.95 -7.87 -0.62
N VAL A 69 17.30 -7.60 -1.89
CA VAL A 69 18.54 -6.88 -2.25
C VAL A 69 18.56 -5.43 -1.76
N GLN A 70 17.40 -4.84 -1.48
CA GLN A 70 17.26 -3.47 -0.97
C GLN A 70 17.36 -3.39 0.56
N PHE A 71 17.28 -4.52 1.28
CA PHE A 71 17.28 -4.51 2.75
C PHE A 71 18.53 -3.88 3.36
N PRO A 72 19.76 -4.11 2.86
CA PRO A 72 20.95 -3.44 3.38
C PRO A 72 20.88 -1.92 3.22
N VAL A 73 20.34 -1.43 2.10
CA VAL A 73 20.17 0.00 1.83
C VAL A 73 19.18 0.63 2.82
N ILE A 74 18.05 -0.03 3.08
CA ILE A 74 17.05 0.44 4.04
C ILE A 74 17.63 0.44 5.46
N LYS A 75 18.28 -0.65 5.89
CA LYS A 75 18.90 -0.77 7.22
C LYS A 75 20.06 0.21 7.44
N GLY A 76 20.76 0.59 6.38
CA GLY A 76 21.87 1.55 6.42
C GLY A 76 21.43 3.01 6.46
N ASN A 77 20.16 3.31 6.20
CA ASN A 77 19.63 4.67 6.24
C ASN A 77 18.96 4.97 7.59
N LYS A 78 19.50 5.95 8.33
CA LYS A 78 19.01 6.36 9.65
C LYS A 78 17.58 6.93 9.66
N ASP A 79 17.09 7.39 8.51
CA ASP A 79 15.77 8.00 8.37
C ASP A 79 14.70 6.96 7.99
N LEU A 80 15.09 5.69 7.78
CA LEU A 80 14.20 4.61 7.36
C LEU A 80 14.16 3.48 8.39
N ALA A 81 13.03 2.78 8.44
CA ALA A 81 12.86 1.57 9.23
C ALA A 81 12.40 0.40 8.34
N LEU A 82 13.06 -0.74 8.48
CA LEU A 82 12.61 -1.98 7.85
C LEU A 82 11.78 -2.80 8.85
N HIS A 83 10.48 -2.88 8.61
CA HIS A 83 9.58 -3.74 9.37
C HIS A 83 9.47 -5.11 8.70
N ALA A 84 9.93 -6.14 9.40
CA ALA A 84 9.73 -7.54 9.00
C ALA A 84 8.59 -8.14 9.81
N VAL A 85 7.65 -8.79 9.12
CA VAL A 85 6.51 -9.48 9.73
C VAL A 85 6.40 -10.84 9.06
N GLU A 86 6.13 -11.88 9.85
CA GLU A 86 5.79 -13.20 9.31
C GLU A 86 4.45 -13.08 8.57
N ALA A 87 4.51 -13.19 7.25
CA ALA A 87 3.32 -13.07 6.41
C ALA A 87 2.56 -14.40 6.39
N LEU A 88 1.25 -14.34 6.62
CA LEU A 88 0.35 -15.48 6.45
C LEU A 88 -0.04 -15.64 4.97
N ASN A 89 0.96 -15.88 4.10
CA ASN A 89 0.76 -16.11 2.67
C ASN A 89 1.48 -17.38 2.19
N VAL A 90 1.05 -17.91 1.04
CA VAL A 90 1.67 -19.07 0.39
C VAL A 90 1.81 -18.81 -1.11
N GLY A 91 3.00 -19.02 -1.65
CA GLY A 91 3.24 -19.08 -3.09
C GLY A 91 3.25 -20.53 -3.55
N TYR A 92 2.54 -20.84 -4.63
CA TYR A 92 2.49 -22.19 -5.20
C TYR A 92 2.47 -22.14 -6.73
N LEU A 93 2.95 -23.21 -7.36
CA LEU A 93 2.80 -23.42 -8.80
C LEU A 93 1.50 -24.21 -9.03
N ALA A 94 0.50 -23.56 -9.61
CA ALA A 94 -0.76 -24.20 -9.96
C ALA A 94 -0.63 -24.88 -11.34
N PHE A 95 -0.75 -26.20 -11.37
CA PHE A 95 -0.87 -26.92 -12.64
C PHE A 95 -2.29 -26.78 -13.18
N ASN A 96 -2.41 -26.43 -14.46
CA ASN A 96 -3.70 -26.49 -15.14
C ASN A 96 -4.09 -27.96 -15.34
N THR A 97 -5.03 -28.44 -14.54
CA THR A 97 -5.49 -29.85 -14.53
C THR A 97 -6.31 -30.23 -15.76
N GLU A 98 -6.72 -29.27 -16.59
CA GLU A 98 -7.41 -29.51 -17.86
C GLU A 98 -6.44 -29.68 -19.04
N LYS A 99 -5.19 -29.25 -18.87
CA LYS A 99 -4.17 -29.39 -19.91
C LYS A 99 -3.57 -30.78 -19.85
N LYS A 100 -3.79 -31.59 -20.90
CA LYS A 100 -3.05 -32.85 -21.06
C LYS A 100 -1.55 -32.57 -20.98
N THR A 101 -0.87 -33.34 -20.14
CA THR A 101 0.59 -33.44 -20.17
C THR A 101 0.99 -34.01 -21.53
N VAL A 102 1.79 -33.24 -22.26
CA VAL A 102 2.50 -33.71 -23.47
C VAL A 102 3.62 -34.66 -23.08
#